data_AF-D6TH27-F1
#
_entry.id   AF-D6TH27-F1
#
_cell.length_a   1.000
_cell.length_b   1.000
_cell.length_c   1.000
_cell.angle_alpha   90.00
_cell.angle_beta   90.00
_cell.angle_gamma   90.00
#
_symmetry.space_group_name_H-M   'P 1'
#
loop_
_entity.id
_entity.type
_entity.pdbx_description
1 polymer ?
#
loop_
_entity_poly.entity_id
_entity_poly.type
_entity_poly.pdbx_seq_one_letter_code
_entity_poly.pdbx_strand_id
1 'polypeptide(L)'
;MKTQADYFNQRLEQQWARGRRFEKAEQITPPGSGNKKDEIEELITVARYVRTHPALQADPEFAQRLEMRVRAHASAIQHKRTAAPWWRLHALRPWSMQLALAAVVLFCLVLGTGVAMAAQGATPNTPLYAVKSWVQQMQITFTASPKDQAELRLQIARDHLSSLKTVVTTLQEDAYTRELTTLEQQLTTTSQSIHAVPAGKDHDRLSQEFAALQRDTRQTLHTLLPSLKMSEQVATTAALQQLGEQVTHLQAVTIIVSLPPHAQVTLLLTGEHFQPGAQLWLNNQRISVIGTLQHGTYVFFVDWNSRQPIKTVSLLNPDATVVQTTAITVSTASSSGQNGNTNGQGTGKNGSDTTGNGDNTHPHGPGDTNTGGGKPSVTPTPHH
;
A
#
# COMPACT_ATOMS: atom_id res chain seq x y z
N MET A 1 -52.65 11.27 -2.70
CA MET A 1 -52.38 10.16 -1.76
C MET A 1 -50.89 10.05 -1.58
N LYS A 2 -50.37 10.14 -0.34
CA LYS A 2 -48.93 9.96 -0.08
C LYS A 2 -48.58 8.48 -0.24
N THR A 3 -47.49 8.17 -0.94
CA THR A 3 -47.05 6.81 -1.17
C THR A 3 -46.39 6.24 0.09
N GLN A 4 -46.34 4.91 0.22
CA GLN A 4 -45.65 4.25 1.34
C GLN A 4 -44.17 4.65 1.44
N ALA A 5 -43.54 5.00 0.31
CA ALA A 5 -42.19 5.54 0.25
C ALA A 5 -42.09 6.94 0.87
N ASP A 6 -43.10 7.81 0.68
CA ASP A 6 -43.14 9.14 1.30
C ASP A 6 -43.25 9.04 2.82
N TYR A 7 -43.98 8.03 3.32
CA TYR A 7 -44.08 7.77 4.76
C TYR A 7 -42.77 7.28 5.36
N PHE A 8 -42.00 6.48 4.60
CA PHE A 8 -40.69 5.98 5.02
C PHE A 8 -39.64 7.11 5.03
N ASN A 9 -39.60 7.95 3.99
CA ASN A 9 -38.71 9.10 3.93
C ASN A 9 -39.03 10.12 5.03
N GLN A 10 -40.31 10.39 5.29
CA GLN A 10 -40.72 11.28 6.37
C GLN A 10 -40.31 10.73 7.74
N ARG A 11 -40.29 9.40 7.92
CA ARG A 11 -39.85 8.75 9.17
C ARG A 11 -38.33 8.77 9.33
N LEU A 12 -37.57 8.63 8.24
CA LEU A 12 -36.11 8.79 8.23
C LEU A 12 -35.71 10.24 8.54
N GLU A 13 -36.33 11.23 7.90
CA GLU A 13 -36.05 12.64 8.19
C GLU A 13 -36.36 13.02 9.65
N GLN A 14 -37.42 12.44 10.23
CA GLN A 14 -37.72 12.62 11.65
C GLN A 14 -36.68 11.97 12.58
N GLN A 15 -36.07 10.85 12.20
CA GLN A 15 -35.00 10.23 13.01
C GLN A 15 -33.69 11.01 12.91
N TRP A 16 -33.33 11.52 11.72
CA TRP A 16 -32.15 12.35 11.54
C TRP A 16 -32.26 13.71 12.24
N ALA A 17 -33.46 14.29 12.29
CA ALA A 17 -33.73 15.50 13.07
C ALA A 17 -33.68 15.26 14.59
N ARG A 18 -33.99 14.05 15.06
CA ARG A 18 -33.83 13.67 16.48
C ARG A 18 -32.37 13.40 16.85
N GLY A 19 -31.59 12.73 15.99
CA GLY A 19 -30.17 12.46 16.23
C GLY A 19 -29.35 13.73 16.50
N ARG A 20 -29.61 14.81 15.74
CA ARG A 20 -28.95 16.12 15.95
C ARG A 20 -29.36 16.85 17.23
N ARG A 21 -30.44 16.44 17.92
CA ARG A 21 -30.81 16.99 19.23
C ARG A 21 -30.11 16.28 20.40
N PHE A 22 -29.67 15.03 20.22
CA PHE A 22 -28.90 14.31 21.24
C PHE A 22 -27.45 14.80 21.33
N GLU A 23 -26.86 15.25 20.21
CA GLU A 23 -25.51 15.83 20.18
C GLU A 23 -25.35 17.13 21.00
N LYS A 24 -26.46 17.79 21.38
CA LYS A 24 -26.45 19.03 22.17
C LYS A 24 -26.99 18.87 23.59
N ALA A 25 -27.39 17.65 23.99
CA ALA A 25 -28.01 17.39 25.29
C ALA A 25 -27.48 16.15 26.02
N GLU A 26 -26.34 15.60 25.61
CA GLU A 26 -25.77 14.40 26.25
C GLU A 26 -24.41 14.71 26.90
N GLN A 27 -24.48 15.54 27.94
CA GLN A 27 -23.55 15.50 29.07
C GLN A 27 -24.15 14.55 30.13
N ILE A 28 -24.58 13.36 29.68
CA ILE A 28 -25.00 12.27 30.56
C ILE A 28 -23.77 11.40 30.78
N THR A 29 -23.19 11.57 31.96
CA THR A 29 -22.17 10.68 32.51
C THR A 29 -22.72 9.25 32.53
N PRO A 30 -22.11 8.27 31.83
CA PRO A 30 -22.53 6.89 31.96
C PRO A 30 -22.16 6.36 33.36
N PRO A 31 -23.11 5.77 34.11
CA PRO A 31 -22.80 5.08 35.35
C PRO A 31 -22.23 3.70 34.98
N GLY A 32 -20.90 3.57 35.04
CA GLY A 32 -20.27 2.28 34.79
C GLY A 32 -18.79 2.43 34.46
N SER A 33 -17.97 2.54 35.49
CA SER A 33 -16.52 2.32 35.43
C SER A 33 -16.23 0.82 35.18
N GLY A 34 -16.68 0.29 34.05
CA GLY A 34 -16.12 -0.94 33.47
C GLY A 34 -14.73 -0.62 32.93
N ASN A 35 -13.77 -1.54 33.08
CA ASN A 35 -12.40 -1.33 32.61
C ASN A 35 -12.43 -0.89 31.14
N LYS A 36 -11.68 0.15 30.77
CA LYS A 36 -11.49 0.54 29.34
C LYS A 36 -11.09 -0.63 28.43
N LYS A 37 -10.55 -1.70 29.01
CA LYS A 37 -10.23 -2.95 28.31
C LYS A 37 -11.49 -3.67 27.81
N ASP A 38 -12.58 -3.64 28.57
CA ASP A 38 -13.83 -4.32 28.23
C ASP A 38 -14.54 -3.59 27.06
N GLU A 39 -14.50 -2.26 27.04
CA GLU A 39 -15.03 -1.45 25.92
C GLU A 39 -14.23 -1.67 24.62
N ILE A 40 -12.90 -1.77 24.72
CA ILE A 40 -12.04 -2.06 23.57
C ILE A 40 -12.29 -3.49 23.05
N GLU A 41 -12.46 -4.48 23.92
CA GLU A 41 -12.82 -5.85 23.52
C GLU A 41 -14.20 -5.92 22.86
N GLU A 42 -15.18 -5.14 23.33
CA GLU A 42 -16.50 -5.05 22.71
C GLU A 42 -16.42 -4.43 21.30
N LEU A 43 -15.67 -3.34 21.14
CA LEU A 43 -15.44 -2.71 19.84
C LEU A 43 -14.68 -3.62 18.87
N ILE A 44 -13.69 -4.36 19.34
CA ILE A 44 -12.96 -5.34 18.53
C ILE A 44 -13.87 -6.50 18.11
N THR A 45 -14.76 -6.94 19.01
CA THR A 45 -15.73 -8.01 18.72
C THR A 45 -16.73 -7.58 17.65
N VAL A 46 -17.24 -6.35 17.73
CA VAL A 46 -18.13 -5.77 16.71
C VAL A 46 -17.40 -5.59 15.37
N ALA A 47 -16.17 -5.06 15.38
CA ALA A 47 -15.39 -4.87 14.16
C ALA A 47 -15.07 -6.22 13.47
N ARG A 48 -14.79 -7.27 14.25
CA ARG A 48 -14.54 -8.62 13.73
C ARG A 48 -15.83 -9.24 13.16
N TYR A 49 -16.97 -9.06 13.84
CA TYR A 49 -18.28 -9.49 13.36
C TYR A 49 -18.64 -8.84 12.03
N VAL A 50 -18.44 -7.53 11.88
CA VAL A 50 -18.69 -6.81 10.62
C VAL A 50 -17.76 -7.27 9.51
N ARG A 51 -16.49 -7.57 9.81
CA ARG A 51 -15.50 -8.04 8.82
C ARG A 51 -15.72 -9.48 8.35
N THR A 52 -16.30 -10.34 9.18
CA THR A 52 -16.62 -11.73 8.82
C THR A 52 -17.92 -11.88 8.05
N HIS A 53 -18.75 -10.82 7.97
CA HIS A 53 -19.90 -10.86 7.09
C HIS A 53 -19.44 -10.75 5.63
N PRO A 54 -19.94 -11.62 4.73
CA PRO A 54 -19.66 -11.51 3.30
C PRO A 54 -19.92 -10.07 2.87
N ALA A 55 -19.01 -9.49 2.09
CA ALA A 55 -19.21 -8.16 1.51
C ALA A 55 -20.62 -8.13 0.91
N LEU A 56 -21.49 -7.27 1.45
CA LEU A 56 -22.87 -7.14 1.03
C LEU A 56 -22.87 -6.77 -0.45
N GLN A 57 -22.90 -7.79 -1.31
CA GLN A 57 -23.13 -7.61 -2.72
C GLN A 57 -24.57 -7.13 -2.83
N ALA A 58 -24.73 -5.88 -3.27
CA ALA A 58 -26.04 -5.37 -3.60
C ALA A 58 -26.64 -6.31 -4.65
N ASP A 59 -27.86 -6.79 -4.38
CA ASP A 59 -28.63 -7.58 -5.33
C ASP A 59 -28.57 -6.88 -6.71
N PRO A 60 -28.13 -7.56 -7.78
CA PRO A 60 -27.98 -6.96 -9.10
C PRO A 60 -29.28 -6.31 -9.59
N GLU A 61 -30.46 -6.82 -9.20
CA GLU A 61 -31.72 -6.16 -9.50
C GLU A 61 -31.90 -4.84 -8.76
N PHE A 62 -31.49 -4.79 -7.49
CA PHE A 62 -31.53 -3.56 -6.70
C PHE A 62 -30.60 -2.50 -7.30
N ALA A 63 -29.40 -2.89 -7.72
CA ALA A 63 -28.45 -1.98 -8.37
C ALA A 63 -29.02 -1.39 -9.66
N GLN A 64 -29.66 -2.20 -10.51
CA GLN A 64 -30.33 -1.73 -11.72
C GLN A 64 -31.51 -0.79 -11.43
N ARG A 65 -32.34 -1.11 -10.42
CA ARG A 65 -33.45 -0.24 -10.00
C ARG A 65 -32.94 1.09 -9.44
N LEU A 66 -31.84 1.08 -8.70
CA LEU A 66 -31.20 2.28 -8.17
C LEU A 66 -30.66 3.14 -9.32
N GLU A 67 -29.96 2.53 -10.29
CA GLU A 67 -29.43 3.25 -11.45
C GLU A 67 -30.55 3.91 -12.27
N MET A 68 -31.64 3.18 -12.56
CA MET A 68 -32.81 3.75 -13.25
C MET A 68 -33.41 4.92 -12.47
N ARG A 69 -33.50 4.82 -11.14
CA ARG A 69 -34.05 5.88 -10.29
C ARG A 69 -33.13 7.10 -10.23
N VAL A 70 -31.81 6.90 -10.16
CA VAL A 70 -30.83 8.00 -10.19
C VAL A 70 -30.86 8.72 -11.53
N ARG A 71 -30.93 7.98 -12.66
CA ARG A 71 -31.06 8.58 -14.00
C ARG A 71 -32.37 9.36 -14.17
N ALA A 72 -33.49 8.80 -13.70
CA ALA A 72 -34.77 9.49 -13.71
C ALA A 72 -34.79 10.75 -12.82
N HIS A 73 -34.07 10.73 -11.70
CA HIS A 73 -33.95 11.89 -10.84
C HIS A 73 -33.05 12.98 -11.44
N ALA A 74 -31.95 12.59 -12.08
CA ALA A 74 -31.04 13.51 -12.78
C ALA A 74 -31.75 14.24 -13.94
N SER A 75 -32.57 13.53 -14.73
CA SER A 75 -33.34 14.17 -15.80
C SER A 75 -34.45 15.08 -15.27
N ALA A 76 -35.12 14.71 -14.17
CA ALA A 76 -36.12 15.56 -13.51
C ALA A 76 -35.51 16.88 -12.96
N ILE A 77 -34.27 16.84 -12.48
CA ILE A 77 -33.53 18.04 -12.03
C ILE A 77 -33.17 18.94 -13.23
N GLN A 78 -32.83 18.37 -14.38
CA GLN A 78 -32.57 19.15 -15.60
C GLN A 78 -33.83 19.85 -16.12
N HIS A 79 -35.00 19.20 -16.09
CA HIS A 79 -36.26 19.81 -16.55
C HIS A 79 -36.78 20.94 -15.64
N LYS A 80 -36.42 20.94 -14.34
CA LYS A 80 -36.77 22.05 -13.44
C LYS A 80 -35.91 23.30 -13.64
N ARG A 81 -34.84 23.23 -14.44
CA ARG A 81 -34.01 24.40 -14.80
C ARG A 81 -34.51 25.15 -16.05
N THR A 82 -35.59 24.68 -16.68
CA THR A 82 -36.18 25.33 -17.87
C THR A 82 -37.56 25.90 -17.59
N ALA A 83 -37.69 26.86 -16.67
CA ALA A 83 -38.90 27.69 -16.56
C ALA A 83 -38.67 28.97 -15.73
N ALA A 84 -37.71 29.79 -16.13
CA ALA A 84 -37.76 31.23 -15.88
C ALA A 84 -37.08 31.93 -17.06
N PRO A 85 -37.73 32.89 -17.74
CA PRO A 85 -37.17 33.54 -18.92
C PRO A 85 -36.17 34.61 -18.46
N TRP A 86 -35.00 34.16 -18.00
CA TRP A 86 -33.83 35.01 -17.71
C TRP A 86 -33.38 35.84 -18.94
N TRP A 87 -33.94 35.53 -20.11
CA TRP A 87 -33.58 36.07 -21.42
C TRP A 87 -34.17 37.48 -21.60
N ARG A 88 -35.15 37.88 -20.78
CA ARG A 88 -35.67 39.26 -20.74
C ARG A 88 -34.78 40.24 -19.94
N LEU A 89 -33.76 39.76 -19.22
CA LEU A 89 -32.76 40.61 -18.55
C LEU A 89 -31.44 40.74 -19.34
N HIS A 90 -31.27 40.00 -20.44
CA HIS A 90 -30.08 40.10 -21.31
C HIS A 90 -30.17 41.17 -22.40
N ALA A 91 -31.33 41.80 -22.59
CA ALA A 91 -31.53 42.81 -23.62
C ALA A 91 -30.95 44.20 -23.29
N LEU A 92 -30.42 44.42 -22.08
CA LEU A 92 -29.88 45.72 -21.65
C LEU A 92 -28.55 45.66 -20.87
N ARG A 93 -27.65 44.68 -21.13
CA ARG A 93 -26.26 44.81 -20.62
C ARG A 93 -25.21 43.86 -21.24
N PRO A 94 -24.80 44.04 -22.51
CA PRO A 94 -23.67 43.30 -23.05
C PRO A 94 -22.30 43.73 -22.48
N TRP A 95 -22.18 44.97 -21.97
CA TRP A 95 -20.87 45.54 -21.61
C TRP A 95 -20.42 45.29 -20.16
N SER A 96 -21.34 45.29 -19.20
CA SER A 96 -20.95 45.09 -17.79
C SER A 96 -20.59 43.65 -17.46
N MET A 97 -21.11 42.67 -18.21
CA MET A 97 -20.80 41.27 -17.99
C MET A 97 -19.41 40.92 -18.53
N GLN A 98 -19.02 41.52 -19.67
CA GLN A 98 -17.65 41.46 -20.18
C GLN A 98 -16.67 42.16 -19.23
N LEU A 99 -17.03 43.32 -18.68
CA LEU A 99 -16.22 44.02 -17.67
C LEU A 99 -16.13 43.27 -16.35
N ALA A 100 -17.21 42.65 -15.87
CA ALA A 100 -17.19 41.85 -14.65
C ALA A 100 -16.36 40.56 -14.84
N LEU A 101 -16.48 39.90 -15.99
CA LEU A 101 -15.66 38.73 -16.31
C LEU A 101 -14.19 39.13 -16.46
N ALA A 102 -13.89 40.22 -17.16
CA ALA A 102 -12.53 40.76 -17.28
C ALA A 102 -11.97 41.19 -15.93
N ALA A 103 -12.77 41.80 -15.05
CA ALA A 103 -12.35 42.17 -13.70
C ALA A 103 -12.12 40.95 -12.82
N VAL A 104 -12.92 39.89 -12.92
CA VAL A 104 -12.69 38.63 -12.20
C VAL A 104 -11.44 37.93 -12.73
N VAL A 105 -11.25 37.86 -14.05
CA VAL A 105 -10.04 37.28 -14.65
C VAL A 105 -8.81 38.10 -14.26
N LEU A 106 -8.88 39.43 -14.32
CA LEU A 106 -7.81 40.34 -13.91
C LEU A 106 -7.54 40.21 -12.40
N PHE A 107 -8.57 40.12 -11.57
CA PHE A 107 -8.43 39.92 -10.13
C PHE A 107 -7.82 38.55 -9.82
N CYS A 108 -8.22 37.49 -10.53
CA CYS A 108 -7.57 36.18 -10.47
C CYS A 108 -6.13 36.20 -10.99
N LEU A 109 -5.80 37.03 -11.99
CA LEU A 109 -4.45 37.20 -12.51
C LEU A 109 -3.55 37.99 -11.54
N VAL A 110 -4.06 39.09 -10.97
CA VAL A 110 -3.34 39.97 -10.04
C VAL A 110 -3.18 39.30 -8.66
N LEU A 111 -4.21 38.63 -8.16
CA LEU A 111 -4.07 37.77 -6.98
C LEU A 111 -3.25 36.51 -7.28
N GLY A 112 -3.37 35.98 -8.50
CA GLY A 112 -2.66 34.78 -8.92
C GLY A 112 -1.14 34.96 -8.94
N THR A 113 -0.64 36.11 -9.41
CA THR A 113 0.82 36.38 -9.43
C THR A 113 1.40 36.60 -8.03
N GLY A 114 0.66 37.26 -7.13
CA GLY A 114 1.09 37.46 -5.74
C GLY A 114 1.05 36.19 -4.90
N VAL A 115 0.00 35.37 -5.05
CA VAL A 115 -0.14 34.10 -4.30
C VAL A 115 0.79 33.01 -4.86
N ALA A 116 1.11 33.04 -6.16
CA ALA A 116 2.03 32.05 -6.75
C ALA A 116 3.43 32.07 -6.11
N MET A 117 3.95 33.25 -5.75
CA MET A 117 5.25 33.37 -5.08
C MET A 117 5.20 32.85 -3.63
N ALA A 118 4.12 33.13 -2.90
CA ALA A 118 3.94 32.61 -1.53
C ALA A 118 3.67 31.08 -1.51
N ALA A 119 3.03 30.55 -2.56
CA ALA A 119 2.71 29.13 -2.69
C ALA A 119 3.93 28.24 -2.99
N GLN A 120 5.07 28.80 -3.41
CA GLN A 120 6.29 28.01 -3.60
C GLN A 120 6.81 27.42 -2.28
N GLY A 121 6.49 28.04 -1.14
CA GLY A 121 6.77 27.52 0.20
C GLY A 121 5.62 26.77 0.86
N ALA A 122 4.52 26.50 0.15
CA ALA A 122 3.36 25.84 0.74
C ALA A 122 3.68 24.38 1.06
N THR A 123 3.74 24.05 2.35
CA THR A 123 3.89 22.67 2.80
C THR A 123 2.62 21.84 2.51
N PRO A 124 2.73 20.51 2.30
CA PRO A 124 1.59 19.63 1.98
C PRO A 124 0.39 19.69 2.92
N ASN A 125 0.59 20.17 4.16
CA ASN A 125 -0.44 20.31 5.17
C ASN A 125 -1.14 21.67 5.19
N THR A 126 -0.88 22.52 4.20
CA THR A 126 -1.55 23.82 4.06
C THR A 126 -2.65 23.76 3.00
N PRO A 127 -3.76 24.49 3.18
CA PRO A 127 -4.82 24.57 2.16
C PRO A 127 -4.30 25.15 0.82
N LEU A 128 -3.20 25.90 0.85
CA LEU A 128 -2.52 26.40 -0.34
C LEU A 128 -1.95 25.27 -1.21
N TYR A 129 -1.60 24.13 -0.63
CA TYR A 129 -1.13 22.98 -1.39
C TYR A 129 -2.22 22.42 -2.31
N ALA A 130 -3.47 22.34 -1.84
CA ALA A 130 -4.59 21.91 -2.67
C ALA A 130 -4.81 22.84 -3.88
N VAL A 131 -4.58 24.14 -3.69
CA VAL A 131 -4.62 25.12 -4.79
C VAL A 131 -3.47 24.86 -5.77
N LYS A 132 -2.24 24.63 -5.28
CA LYS A 132 -1.09 24.28 -6.12
C LYS A 132 -1.36 23.04 -6.98
N SER A 133 -1.82 21.95 -6.37
CA SER A 133 -2.13 20.70 -7.10
C SER A 133 -3.23 20.90 -8.14
N TRP A 134 -4.25 21.71 -7.83
CA TRP A 134 -5.31 22.02 -8.78
C TRP A 134 -4.81 22.85 -9.97
N VAL A 135 -3.96 23.86 -9.72
CA VAL A 135 -3.32 24.66 -10.78
C VAL A 135 -2.45 23.77 -11.68
N GLN A 136 -1.64 22.89 -11.10
CA GLN A 136 -0.81 21.94 -11.85
C GLN A 136 -1.68 21.02 -12.73
N GLN A 137 -2.78 20.49 -12.19
CA GLN A 137 -3.70 19.64 -12.97
C GLN A 137 -4.37 20.40 -14.12
N MET A 138 -4.74 21.66 -13.91
CA MET A 138 -5.28 22.51 -14.98
C MET A 138 -4.22 22.77 -16.05
N GLN A 139 -2.99 23.09 -15.68
CA GLN A 139 -1.90 23.28 -16.63
C GLN A 139 -1.68 22.03 -17.51
N ILE A 140 -1.69 20.83 -16.92
CA ILE A 140 -1.59 19.59 -17.69
C ILE A 140 -2.75 19.46 -18.69
N THR A 141 -3.98 19.78 -18.26
CA THR A 141 -5.19 19.64 -19.09
C THR A 141 -5.22 20.62 -20.27
N PHE A 142 -4.69 21.83 -20.08
CA PHE A 142 -4.62 22.86 -21.14
C PHE A 142 -3.42 22.70 -22.08
N THR A 143 -2.46 21.83 -21.72
CA THR A 143 -1.29 21.60 -22.55
C THR A 143 -1.66 20.65 -23.70
N ALA A 144 -1.70 21.16 -24.93
CA ALA A 144 -2.19 20.39 -26.08
C ALA A 144 -1.18 19.37 -26.63
N SER A 145 0.12 19.58 -26.41
CA SER A 145 1.19 18.74 -26.94
C SER A 145 1.57 17.63 -25.95
N PRO A 146 1.64 16.35 -26.39
CA PRO A 146 2.12 15.26 -25.53
C PRO A 146 3.53 15.49 -24.97
N LYS A 147 4.40 16.17 -25.74
CA LYS A 147 5.75 16.56 -25.31
C LYS A 147 5.70 17.51 -24.12
N ASP A 148 4.95 18.59 -24.26
CA ASP A 148 4.85 19.63 -23.23
C ASP A 148 4.18 19.07 -21.96
N GLN A 149 3.22 18.14 -22.11
CA GLN A 149 2.64 17.41 -20.99
C GLN A 149 3.68 16.55 -20.26
N ALA A 150 4.52 15.84 -20.99
CA ALA A 150 5.59 15.02 -20.41
C ALA A 150 6.64 15.89 -19.69
N GLU A 151 7.05 17.02 -20.29
CA GLU A 151 7.96 17.99 -19.67
C GLU A 151 7.39 18.55 -18.35
N LEU A 152 6.13 18.98 -18.37
CA LEU A 152 5.45 19.49 -17.18
C LEU A 152 5.32 18.43 -16.08
N ARG A 153 4.96 17.19 -16.44
CA ARG A 153 4.86 16.09 -15.46
C ARG A 153 6.22 15.77 -14.83
N LEU A 154 7.28 15.83 -15.62
CA LEU A 154 8.65 15.61 -15.14
C LEU A 154 9.08 16.73 -14.18
N GLN A 155 8.71 17.97 -14.45
CA GLN A 155 8.92 19.10 -13.53
C GLN A 155 8.14 18.90 -12.21
N ILE A 156 6.86 18.53 -12.28
CA ILE A 156 6.05 18.26 -11.08
C ILE A 156 6.67 17.13 -10.24
N ALA A 157 7.20 16.07 -10.87
CA ALA A 157 7.88 14.99 -10.17
C ALA A 157 9.14 15.48 -9.44
N ARG A 158 9.95 16.36 -10.07
CA ARG A 158 11.11 17.00 -9.43
C ARG A 158 10.69 17.86 -8.23
N ASP A 159 9.58 18.59 -8.35
CA ASP A 159 9.04 19.42 -7.26
C ASP A 159 8.61 18.56 -6.06
N HIS A 160 7.96 17.42 -6.31
CA HIS A 160 7.58 16.48 -5.24
C HIS A 160 8.81 15.86 -4.57
N LEU A 161 9.84 15.49 -5.34
CA LEU A 161 11.10 14.99 -4.76
C LEU A 161 11.77 16.04 -3.86
N SER A 162 11.75 17.31 -4.26
CA SER A 162 12.25 18.43 -3.44
C SER A 162 11.39 18.64 -2.17
N SER A 163 10.07 18.56 -2.32
CA SER A 163 9.11 18.68 -1.22
C SER A 163 9.31 17.57 -0.19
N LEU A 164 9.56 16.34 -0.63
CA LEU A 164 9.82 15.18 0.22
C LEU A 164 11.01 15.41 1.16
N LYS A 165 12.12 15.98 0.64
CA LYS A 165 13.30 16.34 1.46
C LYS A 165 12.95 17.34 2.56
N THR A 166 12.04 18.27 2.28
CA THR A 166 11.60 19.28 3.24
C THR A 166 10.69 18.67 4.31
N VAL A 167 9.78 17.77 3.93
CA VAL A 167 8.83 17.14 4.87
C VAL A 167 9.52 16.28 5.92
N VAL A 168 10.63 15.61 5.59
CA VAL A 168 11.40 14.83 6.59
C VAL A 168 11.89 15.72 7.73
N THR A 169 12.22 16.98 7.46
CA THR A 169 12.70 17.92 8.49
C THR A 169 11.61 18.38 9.45
N THR A 170 10.32 18.28 9.07
CA THR A 170 9.20 18.75 9.89
C THR A 170 8.61 17.66 10.81
N LEU A 171 9.14 16.43 10.77
CA LEU A 171 8.76 15.28 11.62
C LEU A 171 7.27 14.88 11.53
N GLN A 172 6.62 15.13 10.40
CA GLN A 172 5.20 14.79 10.17
C GLN A 172 5.06 13.49 9.37
N GLU A 173 4.85 12.37 10.08
CA GLU A 173 4.80 11.00 9.48
C GLU A 173 3.76 10.85 8.35
N ASP A 174 2.53 11.32 8.60
CA ASP A 174 1.45 11.23 7.62
C ASP A 174 1.71 12.09 6.39
N ALA A 175 2.44 13.20 6.56
CA ALA A 175 2.80 14.07 5.45
C ALA A 175 3.87 13.41 4.57
N TYR A 176 4.86 12.77 5.19
CA TYR A 176 5.94 12.08 4.48
C TYR A 176 5.39 10.94 3.60
N THR A 177 4.59 10.05 4.20
CA THR A 177 4.03 8.89 3.48
C THR A 177 3.11 9.31 2.34
N ARG A 178 2.29 10.36 2.53
CA ARG A 178 1.44 10.92 1.48
C ARG A 178 2.26 11.53 0.34
N GLU A 179 3.29 12.29 0.66
CA GLU A 179 4.16 12.92 -0.35
C GLU A 179 4.95 11.86 -1.13
N LEU A 180 5.44 10.81 -0.45
CA LEU A 180 6.11 9.67 -1.09
C LEU A 180 5.18 8.96 -2.08
N THR A 181 3.94 8.64 -1.65
CA THR A 181 2.93 8.02 -2.54
C THR A 181 2.62 8.90 -3.75
N THR A 182 2.54 10.22 -3.53
CA THR A 182 2.27 11.19 -4.61
C THR A 182 3.43 11.22 -5.61
N LEU A 183 4.68 11.18 -5.13
CA LEU A 183 5.87 11.09 -5.97
C LEU A 183 5.87 9.81 -6.81
N GLU A 184 5.58 8.65 -6.22
CA GLU A 184 5.50 7.36 -6.95
C GLU A 184 4.45 7.40 -8.07
N GLN A 185 3.26 7.92 -7.77
CA GLN A 185 2.20 8.11 -8.76
C GLN A 185 2.65 9.06 -9.87
N GLN A 186 3.33 10.14 -9.53
CA GLN A 186 3.81 11.11 -10.50
C GLN A 186 4.91 10.51 -11.40
N LEU A 187 5.82 9.70 -10.86
CA LEU A 187 6.83 8.99 -11.66
C LEU A 187 6.18 8.02 -12.65
N THR A 188 5.18 7.26 -12.19
CA THR A 188 4.42 6.33 -13.05
C THR A 188 3.71 7.06 -14.20
N THR A 189 3.00 8.14 -13.89
CA THR A 189 2.27 8.91 -14.92
C THR A 189 3.20 9.68 -15.84
N THR A 190 4.37 10.11 -15.36
CA THR A 190 5.42 10.72 -16.20
C THR A 190 5.94 9.71 -17.21
N SER A 191 6.26 8.48 -16.78
CA SER A 191 6.67 7.39 -17.68
C SER A 191 5.62 7.14 -18.77
N GLN A 192 4.34 7.03 -18.39
CA GLN A 192 3.24 6.85 -19.34
C GLN A 192 3.13 8.00 -20.35
N SER A 193 3.28 9.24 -19.87
CA SER A 193 3.23 10.43 -20.73
C SER A 193 4.41 10.49 -21.71
N ILE A 194 5.61 10.05 -21.30
CA ILE A 194 6.78 9.97 -22.19
C ILE A 194 6.54 8.91 -23.28
N HIS A 195 5.96 7.76 -22.94
CA HIS A 195 5.59 6.74 -23.95
C HIS A 195 4.55 7.21 -24.96
N ALA A 196 3.75 8.23 -24.63
CA ALA A 196 2.81 8.85 -25.57
C ALA A 196 3.48 9.85 -26.53
N VAL A 197 4.73 10.26 -26.27
CA VAL A 197 5.51 11.10 -27.18
C VAL A 197 6.03 10.23 -28.34
N PRO A 198 5.80 10.60 -29.62
CA PRO A 198 6.34 9.86 -30.75
C PRO A 198 7.86 9.69 -30.69
N ALA A 199 8.36 8.54 -31.13
CA ALA A 199 9.79 8.25 -31.17
C ALA A 199 10.56 9.33 -31.96
N GLY A 200 11.68 9.79 -31.41
CA GLY A 200 12.50 10.86 -31.97
C GLY A 200 13.32 11.57 -30.89
N LYS A 201 14.00 12.66 -31.27
CA LYS A 201 14.92 13.38 -30.38
C LYS A 201 14.28 13.84 -29.07
N ASP A 202 13.02 14.27 -29.11
CA ASP A 202 12.29 14.73 -27.92
C ASP A 202 11.96 13.58 -26.97
N HIS A 203 11.51 12.44 -27.50
CA HIS A 203 11.27 11.24 -26.69
C HIS A 203 12.56 10.74 -26.04
N ASP A 204 13.68 10.71 -26.78
CA ASP A 204 14.97 10.27 -26.25
C ASP A 204 15.48 11.19 -25.15
N ARG A 205 15.37 12.52 -25.35
CA ARG A 205 15.72 13.52 -24.34
C ARG A 205 14.88 13.33 -23.06
N LEU A 206 13.57 13.24 -23.20
CA LEU A 206 12.65 13.06 -22.07
C LEU A 206 12.92 11.75 -21.32
N SER A 207 13.18 10.67 -22.05
CA SER A 207 13.53 9.38 -21.47
C SER A 207 14.84 9.45 -20.67
N GLN A 208 15.85 10.14 -21.19
CA GLN A 208 17.11 10.37 -20.48
C GLN A 208 16.92 11.24 -19.22
N GLU A 209 16.14 12.31 -19.32
CA GLU A 209 15.81 13.16 -18.17
C GLU A 209 15.03 12.40 -17.09
N PHE A 210 14.09 11.54 -17.50
CA PHE A 210 13.33 10.72 -16.57
C PHE A 210 14.21 9.66 -15.90
N ALA A 211 15.11 9.02 -16.63
CA ALA A 211 16.09 8.10 -16.06
C ALA A 211 17.05 8.81 -15.08
N ALA A 212 17.43 10.07 -15.35
CA ALA A 212 18.17 10.89 -14.40
C ALA A 212 17.35 11.17 -13.13
N LEU A 213 16.09 11.57 -13.29
CA LEU A 213 15.19 11.80 -12.16
C LEU A 213 14.99 10.54 -11.30
N GLN A 214 14.83 9.36 -11.91
CA GLN A 214 14.71 8.10 -11.17
C GLN A 214 15.97 7.79 -10.35
N ARG A 215 17.17 8.03 -10.91
CA ARG A 215 18.43 7.89 -10.18
C ARG A 215 18.50 8.87 -9.00
N ASP A 216 18.16 10.13 -9.23
CA ASP A 216 18.15 11.17 -8.19
C ASP A 216 17.15 10.86 -7.07
N THR A 217 15.99 10.31 -7.43
CA THR A 217 14.99 9.83 -6.46
C THR A 217 15.56 8.71 -5.61
N ARG A 218 16.12 7.65 -6.23
CA ARG A 218 16.72 6.53 -5.46
C ARG A 218 17.81 7.01 -4.51
N GLN A 219 18.73 7.84 -5.00
CA GLN A 219 19.80 8.40 -4.17
C GLN A 219 19.25 9.26 -3.02
N THR A 220 18.22 10.06 -3.28
CA THR A 220 17.56 10.85 -2.24
C THR A 220 16.91 9.96 -1.19
N LEU A 221 16.14 8.95 -1.59
CA LEU A 221 15.46 8.05 -0.65
C LEU A 221 16.48 7.29 0.22
N HIS A 222 17.57 6.79 -0.35
CA HIS A 222 18.68 6.19 0.41
C HIS A 222 19.29 7.16 1.42
N THR A 223 19.47 8.43 1.06
CA THR A 223 20.01 9.45 1.96
C THR A 223 19.04 9.75 3.11
N LEU A 224 17.73 9.67 2.87
CA LEU A 224 16.71 9.96 3.88
C LEU A 224 16.52 8.79 4.84
N LEU A 225 16.60 7.53 4.37
CA LEU A 225 16.34 6.31 5.13
C LEU A 225 16.86 6.32 6.59
N PRO A 226 18.14 6.64 6.87
CA PRO A 226 18.66 6.60 8.24
C PRO A 226 18.01 7.59 9.22
N SER A 227 17.39 8.66 8.71
CA SER A 227 16.74 9.70 9.52
C SER A 227 15.24 9.47 9.73
N LEU A 228 14.66 8.53 9.00
CA LEU A 228 13.24 8.20 9.05
C LEU A 228 12.90 7.28 10.23
N LYS A 229 11.65 7.35 10.68
CA LYS A 229 11.10 6.39 11.64
C LYS A 229 10.87 5.04 10.96
N MET A 230 10.74 3.98 11.76
CA MET A 230 10.61 2.61 11.24
C MET A 230 9.46 2.43 10.23
N SER A 231 8.29 3.02 10.50
CA SER A 231 7.14 2.98 9.58
C SER A 231 7.44 3.66 8.24
N GLU A 232 8.09 4.82 8.27
CA GLU A 232 8.51 5.58 7.11
C GLU A 232 9.63 4.85 6.35
N GLN A 233 10.58 4.22 7.04
CA GLN A 233 11.64 3.40 6.44
C GLN A 233 11.05 2.22 5.66
N VAL A 234 10.01 1.55 6.18
CA VAL A 234 9.34 0.44 5.48
C VAL A 234 8.70 0.95 4.18
N ALA A 235 7.96 2.06 4.25
CA ALA A 235 7.35 2.67 3.07
C ALA A 235 8.41 3.10 2.03
N THR A 236 9.50 3.71 2.49
CA THR A 236 10.62 4.16 1.64
C THR A 236 11.36 3.00 0.99
N THR A 237 11.54 1.90 1.72
CA THR A 237 12.17 0.68 1.19
C THR A 237 11.29 0.06 0.11
N ALA A 238 9.97 0.03 0.31
CA ALA A 238 9.03 -0.41 -0.72
C ALA A 238 9.07 0.50 -1.97
N ALA A 239 9.17 1.82 -1.78
CA ALA A 239 9.33 2.78 -2.88
C ALA A 239 10.61 2.55 -3.69
N LEU A 240 11.74 2.32 -3.00
CA LEU A 240 13.00 1.94 -3.63
C LEU A 240 12.87 0.67 -4.47
N GLN A 241 12.17 -0.36 -3.96
CA GLN A 241 11.89 -1.58 -4.70
C GLN A 241 11.12 -1.31 -6.01
N GLN A 242 10.08 -0.47 -5.95
CA GLN A 242 9.30 -0.11 -7.13
C GLN A 242 10.11 0.67 -8.17
N LEU A 243 11.14 1.40 -7.73
CA LEU A 243 12.10 2.08 -8.60
C LEU A 243 13.19 1.16 -9.17
N GLY A 244 13.07 -0.16 -8.97
CA GLY A 244 13.99 -1.17 -9.46
C GLY A 244 15.26 -1.34 -8.62
N GLU A 245 15.30 -0.79 -7.41
CA GLU A 245 16.40 -1.01 -6.49
C GLU A 245 16.31 -2.41 -5.87
N GLN A 246 17.45 -3.10 -5.78
CA GLN A 246 17.54 -4.36 -5.05
C GLN A 246 17.56 -4.09 -3.55
N VAL A 247 16.38 -4.11 -2.93
CA VAL A 247 16.22 -3.94 -1.50
C VAL A 247 15.92 -5.27 -0.81
N THR A 248 16.07 -5.27 0.51
CA THR A 248 15.74 -6.41 1.37
C THR A 248 14.32 -6.89 1.17
N HIS A 249 14.14 -8.16 0.86
CA HIS A 249 12.83 -8.79 0.72
C HIS A 249 12.70 -9.97 1.69
N LEU A 250 11.64 -9.98 2.49
CA LEU A 250 11.37 -11.02 3.48
C LEU A 250 10.23 -11.90 2.96
N GLN A 251 10.54 -13.17 2.70
CA GLN A 251 9.58 -14.14 2.16
C GLN A 251 8.81 -14.84 3.28
N ALA A 252 9.52 -15.34 4.29
CA ALA A 252 8.90 -16.04 5.41
C ALA A 252 9.67 -15.84 6.71
N VAL A 253 8.94 -15.98 7.82
CA VAL A 253 9.50 -16.00 9.17
C VAL A 253 8.98 -17.23 9.89
N THR A 254 9.90 -18.11 10.27
CA THR A 254 9.60 -19.28 11.10
C THR A 254 10.18 -19.06 12.49
N ILE A 255 9.35 -19.25 13.51
CA ILE A 255 9.71 -19.13 14.91
C ILE A 255 9.70 -20.53 15.51
N ILE A 256 10.87 -21.00 15.95
CA ILE A 256 11.02 -22.28 16.66
C ILE A 256 11.16 -22.00 18.14
N VAL A 257 10.17 -22.44 18.93
CA VAL A 257 10.17 -22.26 20.39
C VAL A 257 10.79 -23.50 21.04
N SER A 258 11.86 -23.31 21.81
CA SER A 258 12.49 -24.37 22.61
C SER A 258 11.72 -24.61 23.89
N LEU A 259 11.66 -25.87 24.31
CA LEU A 259 11.01 -26.27 25.56
C LEU A 259 11.82 -25.81 26.80
N PRO A 260 11.18 -25.63 27.98
CA PRO A 260 11.82 -25.17 29.22
C PRO A 260 13.07 -25.98 29.63
N PRO A 261 13.98 -25.44 30.48
CA PRO A 261 13.73 -24.38 31.48
C PRO A 261 13.92 -22.93 31.02
N HIS A 262 14.60 -22.68 29.89
CA HIS A 262 14.75 -21.33 29.31
C HIS A 262 14.09 -21.30 27.94
N ALA A 263 13.03 -20.52 27.79
CA ALA A 263 12.31 -20.38 26.52
C ALA A 263 13.17 -19.58 25.53
N GLN A 264 14.10 -20.26 24.87
CA GLN A 264 14.86 -19.72 23.76
C GLN A 264 14.05 -19.86 22.49
N VAL A 265 13.94 -18.75 21.76
CA VAL A 265 13.27 -18.69 20.48
C VAL A 265 14.32 -18.57 19.40
N THR A 266 14.31 -19.51 18.45
CA THR A 266 15.10 -19.43 17.23
C THR A 266 14.22 -18.84 16.14
N LEU A 267 14.59 -17.69 15.58
CA LEU A 267 13.91 -17.11 14.42
C LEU A 267 14.70 -17.42 13.15
N LEU A 268 14.03 -18.01 12.17
CA LEU A 268 14.52 -18.29 10.83
C LEU A 268 13.82 -17.35 9.85
N LEU A 269 14.56 -16.40 9.29
CA LEU A 269 14.06 -15.44 8.31
C LEU A 269 14.60 -15.84 6.94
N THR A 270 13.72 -16.13 5.97
CA THR A 270 14.11 -16.43 4.60
C THR A 270 13.74 -15.28 3.68
N GLY A 271 14.61 -14.99 2.71
CA GLY A 271 14.44 -13.84 1.83
C GLY A 271 15.66 -13.53 0.99
N GLU A 272 15.66 -12.33 0.43
CA GLU A 272 16.65 -11.85 -0.53
C GLU A 272 17.30 -10.55 -0.06
N HIS A 273 18.52 -10.31 -0.50
CA HIS A 273 19.30 -9.09 -0.23
C HIS A 273 19.49 -8.77 1.26
N PHE A 274 19.52 -9.79 2.12
CA PHE A 274 19.93 -9.60 3.50
C PHE A 274 21.42 -9.25 3.61
N GLN A 275 21.76 -8.32 4.49
CA GLN A 275 23.15 -7.87 4.68
C GLN A 275 23.70 -8.26 6.06
N PRO A 276 24.95 -8.76 6.14
CA PRO A 276 25.67 -8.98 7.40
C PRO A 276 25.53 -7.79 8.35
N GLY A 277 25.18 -8.05 9.62
CA GLY A 277 24.94 -6.98 10.61
C GLY A 277 23.52 -6.42 10.65
N ALA A 278 22.57 -7.00 9.89
CA ALA A 278 21.16 -6.67 10.00
C ALA A 278 20.64 -6.83 11.45
N GLN A 279 19.76 -5.92 11.86
CA GLN A 279 19.21 -5.82 13.20
C GLN A 279 17.77 -6.31 13.22
N LEU A 280 17.46 -7.15 14.21
CA LEU A 280 16.12 -7.69 14.41
C LEU A 280 15.26 -6.76 15.26
N TRP A 281 14.03 -6.53 14.81
CA TRP A 281 13.00 -5.82 15.56
C TRP A 281 11.77 -6.74 15.70
N LEU A 282 11.25 -6.84 16.91
CA LEU A 282 10.05 -7.62 17.23
C LEU A 282 9.02 -6.68 17.85
N ASN A 283 7.78 -6.66 17.34
CA ASN A 283 6.72 -5.77 17.83
C ASN A 283 7.16 -4.29 17.86
N ASN A 284 7.92 -3.86 16.83
CA ASN A 284 8.51 -2.52 16.72
C ASN A 284 9.50 -2.16 17.85
N GLN A 285 10.01 -3.15 18.58
CA GLN A 285 11.07 -2.98 19.57
C GLN A 285 12.36 -3.63 19.08
N ARG A 286 13.46 -2.87 19.12
CA ARG A 286 14.79 -3.36 18.76
C ARG A 286 15.22 -4.45 19.74
N ILE A 287 15.68 -5.58 19.21
CA ILE A 287 16.26 -6.67 19.99
C ILE A 287 17.78 -6.64 19.79
N SER A 288 18.53 -6.58 20.88
CA SER A 288 20.01 -6.54 20.86
C SER A 288 20.62 -7.93 20.63
N VAL A 289 20.27 -8.55 19.51
CA VAL A 289 20.83 -9.85 19.07
C VAL A 289 21.48 -9.71 17.70
N ILE A 290 22.57 -10.44 17.50
CA ILE A 290 23.25 -10.51 16.20
C ILE A 290 22.83 -11.83 15.55
N GLY A 291 22.21 -11.73 14.37
CA GLY A 291 21.87 -12.90 13.57
C GLY A 291 23.05 -13.39 12.75
N THR A 292 23.00 -14.66 12.34
CA THR A 292 23.94 -15.23 11.38
C THR A 292 23.23 -15.49 10.05
N LEU A 293 23.81 -15.02 8.95
CA LEU A 293 23.32 -15.30 7.60
C LEU A 293 23.91 -16.61 7.10
N GLN A 294 23.06 -17.61 6.85
CA GLN A 294 23.44 -18.92 6.36
C GLN A 294 22.59 -19.29 5.15
N HIS A 295 23.20 -19.43 3.96
CA HIS A 295 22.53 -19.87 2.73
C HIS A 295 21.23 -19.08 2.42
N GLY A 296 21.24 -17.75 2.57
CA GLY A 296 20.05 -16.91 2.35
C GLY A 296 19.02 -16.91 3.48
N THR A 297 19.30 -17.61 4.59
CA THR A 297 18.47 -17.62 5.80
C THR A 297 19.17 -16.87 6.92
N TYR A 298 18.50 -15.91 7.52
CA TYR A 298 18.95 -15.23 8.73
C TYR A 298 18.47 -16.00 9.97
N VAL A 299 19.41 -16.40 10.82
CA VAL A 299 19.12 -17.13 12.06
C VAL A 299 19.42 -16.24 13.26
N PHE A 300 18.41 -16.01 14.10
CA PHE A 300 18.55 -15.28 15.36
C PHE A 300 18.18 -16.17 16.54
N PHE A 301 18.95 -16.07 17.63
CA PHE A 301 18.64 -16.69 18.91
C PHE A 301 18.23 -15.59 19.89
N VAL A 302 17.00 -15.66 20.38
CA VAL A 302 16.40 -14.64 21.26
C VAL A 302 15.92 -15.29 22.55
N ASP A 303 16.36 -14.75 23.69
CA ASP A 303 15.76 -15.06 24.98
C ASP A 303 14.39 -14.37 25.09
N TRP A 304 13.33 -15.10 24.75
CA TRP A 304 11.98 -14.54 24.71
C TRP A 304 11.24 -14.82 26.02
N ASN A 305 11.47 -13.94 27.00
CA ASN A 305 10.80 -14.01 28.29
C ASN A 305 9.43 -13.30 28.31
N SER A 306 8.96 -12.77 27.18
CA SER A 306 7.72 -12.02 27.10
C SER A 306 6.51 -12.96 26.92
N ARG A 307 5.45 -12.72 27.70
CA ARG A 307 4.15 -13.37 27.49
C ARG A 307 3.40 -12.82 26.28
N GLN A 308 3.89 -11.74 25.66
CA GLN A 308 3.22 -11.14 24.52
C GLN A 308 3.50 -11.96 23.25
N PRO A 309 2.49 -12.22 22.42
CA PRO A 309 2.72 -12.83 21.11
C PRO A 309 3.54 -11.89 20.23
N ILE A 310 4.41 -12.48 19.40
CA ILE A 310 5.12 -11.75 18.35
C ILE A 310 4.11 -11.51 17.21
N LYS A 311 3.78 -10.25 16.96
CA LYS A 311 2.82 -9.80 15.94
C LYS A 311 3.52 -9.31 14.68
N THR A 312 4.65 -8.63 14.84
CA THR A 312 5.45 -8.10 13.74
C THR A 312 6.90 -8.52 13.92
N VAL A 313 7.52 -8.90 12.81
CA VAL A 313 8.96 -9.12 12.71
C VAL A 313 9.47 -8.19 11.63
N SER A 314 10.48 -7.38 11.97
CA SER A 314 11.14 -6.51 11.03
C SER A 314 12.64 -6.73 11.06
N LEU A 315 13.27 -6.58 9.90
CA LEU A 315 14.72 -6.71 9.72
C LEU A 315 15.24 -5.41 9.11
N LEU A 316 16.16 -4.76 9.81
CA LEU A 316 16.79 -3.50 9.40
C LEU A 316 18.24 -3.79 8.97
N ASN A 317 18.56 -3.59 7.69
CA ASN A 317 19.91 -3.76 7.18
C ASN A 317 20.83 -2.57 7.57
N PRO A 318 22.16 -2.73 7.47
CA PRO A 318 23.13 -1.64 7.71
C PRO A 318 22.94 -0.42 6.80
N ASP A 319 22.41 -0.59 5.59
CA ASP A 319 22.05 0.50 4.67
C ASP A 319 20.73 1.21 5.01
N ALA A 320 20.15 0.90 6.18
CA ALA A 320 18.87 1.40 6.67
C ALA A 320 17.64 0.98 5.84
N THR A 321 17.79 0.11 4.84
CA THR A 321 16.62 -0.55 4.24
C THR A 321 15.99 -1.49 5.26
N VAL A 322 14.66 -1.53 5.23
CA VAL A 322 13.90 -2.31 6.21
C VAL A 322 12.78 -3.06 5.55
N VAL A 323 12.57 -4.27 6.06
CA VAL A 323 11.43 -5.09 5.69
C VAL A 323 10.68 -5.50 6.95
N GLN A 324 9.36 -5.56 6.86
CA GLN A 324 8.47 -5.96 7.95
C GLN A 324 7.45 -6.97 7.44
N THR A 325 7.16 -7.97 8.26
CA THR A 325 6.08 -8.93 7.99
C THR A 325 5.26 -9.25 9.23
N THR A 326 4.01 -9.62 8.97
CA THR A 326 3.07 -10.22 9.93
C THR A 326 2.81 -11.71 9.64
N ALA A 327 3.34 -12.23 8.52
CA ALA A 327 3.24 -13.63 8.15
C ALA A 327 4.30 -14.43 8.93
N ILE A 328 3.89 -14.93 10.09
CA ILE A 328 4.75 -15.63 11.04
C ILE A 328 4.25 -17.05 11.23
N THR A 329 5.09 -18.04 10.97
CA THR A 329 4.83 -19.45 11.27
C THR A 329 5.49 -19.81 12.57
N VAL A 330 4.74 -20.32 13.55
CA VAL A 330 5.27 -20.77 14.83
C VAL A 330 5.30 -22.30 14.85
N SER A 331 6.48 -22.86 15.14
CA SER A 331 6.69 -24.28 15.34
C SER A 331 7.26 -24.49 16.75
N THR A 332 6.80 -25.52 17.45
CA THR A 332 7.49 -26.00 18.64
C THR A 332 8.62 -26.91 18.19
N ALA A 333 9.78 -26.85 18.84
CA ALA A 333 10.80 -27.87 18.66
C ALA A 333 10.20 -29.19 19.16
N SER A 334 9.62 -29.98 18.25
CA SER A 334 9.16 -31.32 18.57
C SER A 334 10.37 -32.07 19.09
N SER A 335 10.24 -32.66 20.27
CA SER A 335 11.24 -33.54 20.86
C SER A 335 11.40 -34.74 19.92
N SER A 336 12.24 -34.59 18.91
CA SER A 336 12.64 -35.65 18.01
C SER A 336 13.47 -36.65 18.82
N GLY A 337 12.78 -37.64 19.36
CA GLY A 337 13.30 -38.72 20.20
C GLY A 337 12.30 -39.02 21.32
N GLN A 338 11.73 -40.21 21.49
CA GLN A 338 12.09 -41.55 21.05
C GLN A 338 10.79 -42.30 20.69
N ASN A 339 10.68 -42.84 19.48
CA ASN A 339 9.87 -44.05 19.33
C ASN A 339 10.43 -44.91 18.19
N GLY A 340 11.33 -45.80 18.57
CA GLY A 340 12.04 -46.68 17.64
C GLY A 340 12.85 -47.75 18.36
N ASN A 341 12.31 -48.31 19.45
CA ASN A 341 12.74 -49.63 19.92
C ASN A 341 11.54 -50.42 20.43
N THR A 342 10.60 -50.72 19.52
CA THR A 342 9.77 -51.91 19.69
C THR A 342 10.66 -53.10 19.35
N ASN A 343 11.26 -53.64 20.41
CA ASN A 343 11.91 -54.94 20.40
C ASN A 343 10.92 -55.96 19.83
N GLY A 344 11.20 -56.43 18.62
CA GLY A 344 10.50 -57.55 18.02
C GLY A 344 10.84 -58.81 18.81
N GLN A 345 9.94 -59.22 19.70
CA GLN A 345 9.94 -60.56 20.27
C GLN A 345 8.57 -61.17 19.96
N GLY A 346 8.56 -62.06 18.97
CA GLY A 346 7.36 -62.65 18.41
C GLY A 346 6.70 -63.68 19.32
N THR A 347 5.48 -64.08 18.93
CA THR A 347 5.01 -65.48 18.85
C THR A 347 3.51 -65.53 18.49
N GLY A 348 3.13 -66.45 17.59
CA GLY A 348 1.75 -66.96 17.39
C GLY A 348 1.07 -66.45 16.11
N LYS A 349 1.14 -67.15 14.97
CA LYS A 349 0.40 -68.36 14.51
C LYS A 349 -1.09 -68.14 14.13
N ASN A 350 -1.42 -68.72 12.97
CA ASN A 350 -2.72 -69.00 12.32
C ASN A 350 -3.39 -67.79 11.65
N GLY A 351 -3.74 -67.78 10.37
CA GLY A 351 -3.85 -68.83 9.35
C GLY A 351 -5.22 -68.70 8.66
N SER A 352 -5.25 -68.45 7.35
CA SER A 352 -6.13 -69.16 6.39
C SER A 352 -6.06 -68.50 5.02
N ASP A 353 -5.89 -69.36 4.03
CA ASP A 353 -6.00 -69.20 2.58
C ASP A 353 -7.10 -68.24 2.11
N THR A 354 -6.85 -67.51 1.01
CA THR A 354 -7.67 -67.70 -0.21
C THR A 354 -6.88 -67.26 -1.46
N THR A 355 -6.68 -68.23 -2.34
CA THR A 355 -6.28 -68.20 -3.75
C THR A 355 -7.08 -67.24 -4.63
N GLY A 356 -6.41 -66.58 -5.58
CA GLY A 356 -7.05 -65.83 -6.68
C GLY A 356 -6.05 -65.40 -7.76
N ASN A 357 -6.00 -66.20 -8.82
CA ASN A 357 -5.08 -66.20 -9.97
C ASN A 357 -5.44 -65.13 -11.03
N GLY A 358 -4.49 -64.71 -11.89
CA GLY A 358 -4.75 -63.93 -13.13
C GLY A 358 -3.73 -62.81 -13.41
N ASP A 359 -2.51 -63.08 -13.86
CA ASP A 359 -2.06 -63.38 -15.25
C ASP A 359 -1.75 -62.12 -16.12
N ASN A 360 -0.47 -62.04 -16.50
CA ASN A 360 0.17 -61.50 -17.71
C ASN A 360 -0.34 -60.23 -18.43
N THR A 361 0.55 -59.24 -18.65
CA THR A 361 1.36 -59.12 -19.90
C THR A 361 2.20 -57.83 -19.94
N HIS A 362 3.48 -58.00 -20.27
CA HIS A 362 4.38 -56.98 -20.83
C HIS A 362 3.94 -56.57 -22.25
N PRO A 363 4.35 -55.38 -22.74
CA PRO A 363 5.44 -55.42 -23.72
C PRO A 363 6.49 -54.32 -23.58
N HIS A 364 7.73 -54.72 -23.90
CA HIS A 364 8.89 -53.90 -24.21
C HIS A 364 8.64 -52.98 -25.42
N GLY A 365 9.20 -51.78 -25.37
CA GLY A 365 9.48 -50.92 -26.52
C GLY A 365 10.94 -50.41 -26.46
N PRO A 366 11.74 -50.52 -27.53
CA PRO A 366 13.17 -50.20 -27.53
C PRO A 366 13.53 -48.87 -28.23
N GLY A 367 14.73 -48.36 -27.94
CA GLY A 367 15.52 -47.42 -28.77
C GLY A 367 15.28 -45.94 -28.46
N ASP A 368 16.25 -45.03 -28.55
CA ASP A 368 17.66 -45.11 -28.92
C ASP A 368 18.30 -43.71 -28.72
N THR A 369 19.64 -43.66 -28.65
CA THR A 369 20.56 -42.51 -28.90
C THR A 369 20.60 -41.33 -27.90
N ASN A 370 21.67 -41.11 -27.14
CA ASN A 370 23.04 -40.67 -27.51
C ASN A 370 23.14 -39.17 -27.85
N THR A 371 23.88 -38.40 -27.02
CA THR A 371 24.83 -37.29 -27.34
C THR A 371 25.02 -36.41 -26.08
N GLY A 372 26.21 -36.42 -25.46
CA GLY A 372 27.26 -35.40 -25.67
C GLY A 372 27.16 -34.33 -24.58
N GLY A 373 28.05 -34.26 -23.57
CA GLY A 373 29.46 -33.94 -23.74
C GLY A 373 29.64 -32.43 -23.86
N GLY A 374 29.82 -31.71 -22.74
CA GLY A 374 29.99 -30.26 -22.75
C GLY A 374 30.36 -29.62 -21.41
N LYS A 375 31.59 -29.87 -20.96
CA LYS A 375 32.35 -28.97 -20.05
C LYS A 375 32.84 -27.79 -20.90
N PRO A 376 32.75 -26.52 -20.46
CA PRO A 376 33.93 -25.78 -19.97
C PRO A 376 33.51 -24.73 -18.91
N SER A 377 34.32 -23.87 -18.31
CA SER A 377 35.76 -23.71 -18.07
C SER A 377 35.80 -22.57 -17.03
N VAL A 378 36.72 -22.68 -16.09
CA VAL A 378 37.09 -21.61 -15.15
C VAL A 378 38.10 -20.71 -15.86
N THR A 379 37.94 -19.38 -15.78
CA THR A 379 39.00 -18.39 -16.09
C THR A 379 38.66 -17.03 -15.44
N PRO A 380 39.62 -16.09 -15.26
CA PRO A 380 40.04 -15.66 -13.93
C PRO A 380 39.88 -14.15 -13.69
N THR A 381 40.11 -13.75 -12.44
CA THR A 381 40.31 -12.39 -11.95
C THR A 381 41.42 -11.65 -12.71
N PRO A 382 41.28 -10.35 -13.00
CA PRO A 382 42.40 -9.45 -13.22
C PRO A 382 42.75 -8.71 -11.93
N HIS A 383 44.03 -8.77 -11.58
CA HIS A 383 44.70 -7.76 -10.78
C HIS A 383 44.70 -6.42 -11.54
N HIS A 384 44.28 -5.34 -10.89
CA HIS A 384 45.05 -4.10 -10.73
C HIS A 384 44.45 -3.22 -9.65
#